data_AF-A0A0L0F186-F1
#
_entry.id   AF-A0A0L0F186-F1
#
_cell.length_a   1.000
_cell.length_b   1.000
_cell.length_c   1.000
_cell.angle_alpha   90.00
_cell.angle_beta   90.00
_cell.angle_gamma   90.00
#
_symmetry.space_group_name_H-M   'P 1'
#
loop_
_entity.id
_entity.type
_entity.pdbx_description
1 polymer ?
#
loop_
_entity_poly.entity_id
_entity_poly.type
_entity_poly.pdbx_seq_one_letter_code
_entity_poly.pdbx_strand_id
1 'polypeptide(L)'
;MTSSSFQTHIAPTVSNPRPSAYLLLTLQQTCLQFFLESIAASLLDPNTHVRHAAVYGMGVIAKFGGPAYIPMIQASIAPLCKVINMPEAKSADNVHCTENAISAI
;
A
#
# COMPACT_ATOMS: atom_id res chain seq x y z
N MET A 1 -50.47 -47.82 -13.37
CA MET A 1 -49.95 -48.10 -12.03
C MET A 1 -48.43 -48.03 -12.13
N THR A 2 -47.64 -47.12 -11.55
CA THR A 2 -47.80 -46.06 -10.54
C THR A 2 -46.53 -45.17 -10.59
N SER A 3 -46.71 -43.84 -10.47
CA SER A 3 -45.92 -42.87 -9.65
C SER A 3 -44.38 -42.79 -9.82
N SER A 4 -43.83 -41.69 -10.37
CA SER A 4 -43.19 -40.53 -9.66
C SER A 4 -42.03 -40.91 -8.73
N SER A 5 -40.80 -40.40 -8.89
CA SER A 5 -40.44 -39.10 -8.29
C SER A 5 -39.13 -38.48 -8.83
N PHE A 6 -39.20 -37.17 -9.02
CA PHE A 6 -38.13 -36.16 -9.04
C PHE A 6 -37.06 -36.35 -7.93
N GLN A 7 -35.78 -36.12 -8.22
CA GLN A 7 -35.02 -35.07 -7.52
C GLN A 7 -33.71 -34.67 -8.24
N THR A 8 -33.56 -33.36 -8.32
CA THR A 8 -32.51 -32.52 -8.89
C THR A 8 -31.19 -32.60 -8.13
N HIS A 9 -30.07 -32.91 -8.81
CA HIS A 9 -28.74 -32.66 -8.26
C HIS A 9 -28.37 -31.19 -8.54
N ILE A 10 -28.43 -30.39 -7.48
CA ILE A 10 -28.16 -28.96 -7.48
C ILE A 10 -26.67 -28.74 -7.82
N ALA A 11 -26.40 -28.07 -8.94
CA ALA A 11 -25.08 -27.49 -9.20
C ALA A 11 -24.82 -26.37 -8.18
N PRO A 12 -23.59 -26.24 -7.62
CA PRO A 12 -23.30 -25.16 -6.70
C PRO A 12 -23.38 -23.84 -7.47
N THR A 13 -24.45 -23.09 -7.22
CA THR A 13 -24.56 -21.69 -7.63
C THR A 13 -23.48 -20.91 -6.89
N VAL A 14 -22.31 -20.74 -7.51
CA VAL A 14 -21.39 -19.68 -7.16
C VAL A 14 -22.18 -18.39 -7.34
N SER A 15 -22.61 -17.84 -6.21
CA SER A 15 -23.35 -16.59 -6.10
C SER A 15 -22.63 -15.52 -6.90
N ASN A 16 -23.25 -15.08 -8.00
CA ASN A 16 -22.79 -13.94 -8.76
C ASN A 16 -22.71 -12.74 -7.81
N PRO A 17 -21.52 -12.22 -7.46
CA PRO A 17 -21.41 -11.16 -6.46
C PRO A 17 -22.17 -9.93 -6.97
N ARG A 18 -22.94 -9.29 -6.07
CA ARG A 18 -23.75 -8.13 -6.45
C ARG A 18 -22.84 -7.06 -7.08
N PRO A 19 -23.24 -6.39 -8.18
CA PRO A 19 -22.42 -5.37 -8.85
C PRO A 19 -21.88 -4.28 -7.90
N SER A 20 -22.61 -3.97 -6.82
CA SER A 20 -22.18 -3.03 -5.79
C SER A 20 -20.92 -3.48 -5.03
N ALA A 21 -20.70 -4.78 -4.85
CA ALA A 21 -19.50 -5.30 -4.19
C ALA A 21 -18.24 -5.09 -5.05
N TYR A 22 -18.35 -5.26 -6.38
CA TYR A 22 -17.25 -4.98 -7.30
C TYR A 22 -16.88 -3.50 -7.33
N LEU A 23 -17.87 -2.61 -7.28
CA LEU A 23 -17.62 -1.18 -7.31
C LEU A 23 -16.91 -0.69 -6.03
N LEU A 24 -17.31 -1.22 -4.86
CA LEU A 24 -16.65 -0.93 -3.59
C LEU A 24 -15.22 -1.48 -3.55
N LEU A 25 -15.01 -2.72 -4.02
CA LEU A 25 -13.67 -3.31 -4.12
C LEU A 25 -12.77 -2.52 -5.07
N THR A 26 -13.30 -2.12 -6.23
CA THR A 26 -12.55 -1.33 -7.23
C THR A 26 -12.21 0.06 -6.69
N LEU A 27 -13.15 0.72 -6.00
CA LEU A 27 -12.93 2.02 -5.38
C LEU A 27 -11.89 1.92 -4.26
N GLN A 28 -11.97 0.90 -3.40
CA GLN A 28 -10.98 0.66 -2.36
C GLN A 28 -9.58 0.43 -2.94
N GLN A 29 -9.47 -0.40 -3.99
CA GLN A 29 -8.19 -0.65 -4.66
C GLN A 29 -7.63 0.61 -5.32
N THR A 30 -8.49 1.41 -5.94
CA THR A 30 -8.11 2.67 -6.60
C THR A 30 -7.64 3.70 -5.58
N CYS A 31 -8.38 3.89 -4.48
CA CYS A 31 -7.98 4.79 -3.40
C CYS A 31 -6.65 4.36 -2.78
N LEU A 32 -6.44 3.06 -2.59
CA LEU A 32 -5.18 2.53 -2.11
C LEU A 32 -4.03 2.87 -3.07
N GLN A 33 -4.21 2.61 -4.37
CA GLN A 33 -3.21 2.92 -5.40
C GLN A 33 -2.83 4.42 -5.41
N PHE A 34 -3.81 5.31 -5.36
CA PHE A 34 -3.56 6.76 -5.30
C PHE A 34 -2.77 7.18 -4.06
N PHE A 35 -3.12 6.62 -2.90
CA PHE A 35 -2.42 6.91 -1.65
C PHE A 35 -0.95 6.44 -1.72
N LEU A 36 -0.75 5.25 -2.26
CA LEU A 36 0.55 4.63 -2.44
C LEU A 36 1.47 5.44 -3.39
N GLU A 37 0.95 5.87 -4.53
CA GLU A 37 1.70 6.75 -5.45
C GLU A 37 2.04 8.09 -4.79
N SER A 38 1.11 8.64 -4.00
CA SER A 38 1.32 9.88 -3.25
C SER A 38 2.44 9.76 -2.21
N ILE A 39 2.50 8.65 -1.46
CA ILE A 39 3.62 8.39 -0.52
C ILE A 39 4.94 8.34 -1.28
N ALA A 40 5.00 7.56 -2.37
CA ALA A 40 6.23 7.39 -3.13
C ALA A 40 6.76 8.73 -3.68
N ALA A 41 5.87 9.58 -4.20
CA ALA A 41 6.21 10.92 -4.67
C ALA A 41 6.69 11.85 -3.53
N SER A 42 6.17 11.66 -2.32
CA SER A 42 6.46 12.51 -1.15
C SER A 42 7.79 12.19 -0.46
N LEU A 43 8.47 11.09 -0.81
CA LEU A 43 9.74 10.68 -0.18
C LEU A 43 10.89 11.67 -0.37
N LEU A 44 10.80 12.56 -1.36
CA LEU A 44 11.79 13.60 -1.63
C LEU A 44 11.16 15.00 -1.64
N ASP A 45 10.02 15.17 -0.97
CA ASP A 45 9.34 16.45 -0.88
C ASP A 45 10.25 17.50 -0.22
N PRO A 46 10.28 18.76 -0.71
CA PRO A 46 11.07 19.83 -0.09
C PRO A 46 10.61 20.14 1.34
N ASN A 47 9.32 19.97 1.66
CA ASN A 47 8.81 20.14 3.00
C ASN A 47 9.18 18.93 3.87
N THR A 48 9.98 19.19 4.90
CA THR A 48 10.45 18.16 5.81
C THR A 48 9.35 17.41 6.53
N HIS A 49 8.22 18.04 6.87
CA HIS A 49 7.10 17.33 7.51
C HIS A 49 6.42 16.35 6.57
N VAL A 50 6.24 16.72 5.30
CA VAL A 50 5.67 15.85 4.26
C VAL A 50 6.57 14.65 4.03
N ARG A 51 7.86 14.91 3.85
CA ARG A 51 8.87 13.87 3.67
C ARG A 51 8.95 12.93 4.87
N HIS A 52 8.92 13.46 6.08
CA HIS A 52 8.94 12.68 7.31
C HIS A 52 7.73 11.73 7.41
N ALA A 53 6.53 12.21 7.10
CA ALA A 53 5.33 11.38 7.07
C ALA A 53 5.42 10.25 6.02
N ALA A 54 5.95 10.56 4.84
CA ALA A 54 6.13 9.57 3.77
C ALA A 54 7.15 8.49 4.15
N VAL A 55 8.31 8.90 4.67
CA VAL A 55 9.37 7.97 5.12
C VAL A 55 8.86 7.04 6.22
N TYR A 56 8.17 7.57 7.23
CA TYR A 56 7.58 6.75 8.28
C TYR A 56 6.53 5.77 7.71
N GLY A 57 5.65 6.26 6.83
CA GLY A 57 4.67 5.42 6.14
C GLY A 57 5.31 4.28 5.36
N MET A 58 6.42 4.53 4.68
CA MET A 58 7.17 3.49 3.98
C MET A 58 7.73 2.43 4.91
N GLY A 59 8.27 2.79 6.07
CA GLY A 59 8.70 1.82 7.07
C GLY A 59 7.56 0.94 7.60
N VAL A 60 6.38 1.54 7.83
CA VAL A 60 5.17 0.81 8.23
C VAL A 60 4.72 -0.16 7.13
N ILE A 61 4.70 0.29 5.86
CA ILE A 61 4.36 -0.55 4.71
C ILE A 61 5.36 -1.70 4.57
N ALA A 62 6.65 -1.44 4.73
CA ALA A 62 7.69 -2.46 4.64
C ALA A 62 7.54 -3.53 5.74
N LYS A 63 7.18 -3.12 6.96
CA LYS A 63 7.04 -4.04 8.09
C LYS A 63 5.71 -4.82 8.10
N PHE A 64 4.62 -4.18 7.70
CA PHE A 64 3.26 -4.70 7.92
C PHE A 64 2.40 -4.84 6.67
N GLY A 65 2.79 -4.26 5.54
CA GLY A 65 1.98 -4.26 4.31
C GLY A 65 1.87 -5.64 3.65
N GLY A 66 2.90 -6.48 3.79
CA GLY A 66 2.96 -7.80 3.19
C GLY A 66 3.36 -7.79 1.70
N PRO A 67 3.32 -8.95 1.02
CA PRO A 67 4.00 -9.15 -0.27
C PRO A 67 3.51 -8.27 -1.42
N ALA A 68 2.26 -7.81 -1.38
CA ALA A 68 1.69 -6.95 -2.43
C ALA A 68 2.43 -5.62 -2.60
N TYR A 69 3.13 -5.15 -1.56
CA TYR A 69 3.85 -3.87 -1.55
C TYR A 69 5.33 -4.00 -1.92
N ILE A 70 5.84 -5.21 -2.16
CA ILE A 70 7.25 -5.45 -2.51
C ILE A 70 7.74 -4.55 -3.66
N PRO A 71 7.01 -4.41 -4.79
CA PRO A 71 7.48 -3.56 -5.90
C PRO A 71 7.69 -2.10 -5.48
N MET A 72 6.81 -1.58 -4.64
CA MET A 72 6.92 -0.24 -4.09
C MET A 72 8.11 -0.14 -3.12
N ILE A 73 8.25 -1.10 -2.21
CA ILE A 73 9.34 -1.11 -1.22
C ILE A 73 10.68 -1.09 -1.96
N GLN A 74 10.84 -1.93 -2.99
CA GLN A 74 12.03 -1.96 -3.84
C GLN A 74 12.27 -0.61 -4.53
N ALA A 75 11.22 0.01 -5.09
CA ALA A 75 11.32 1.34 -5.71
C ALA A 75 11.68 2.45 -4.70
N SER A 76 11.33 2.28 -3.42
CA SER A 76 11.57 3.26 -2.36
C SER A 76 13.00 3.26 -1.81
N ILE A 77 13.79 2.20 -2.04
CA ILE A 77 15.17 2.10 -1.50
C ILE A 77 16.04 3.26 -1.98
N ALA A 78 16.04 3.54 -3.30
CA ALA A 78 16.85 4.61 -3.87
C ALA A 78 16.49 6.01 -3.31
N PRO A 79 15.22 6.44 -3.26
CA PRO A 79 14.87 7.72 -2.63
C PRO A 79 15.14 7.75 -1.12
N LEU A 80 14.93 6.66 -0.37
CA LEU A 80 15.31 6.60 1.05
C LEU A 80 16.82 6.81 1.25
N CYS A 81 17.65 6.15 0.44
CA CYS A 81 19.10 6.40 0.44
C CYS A 81 19.45 7.87 0.12
N LYS A 82 18.69 8.55 -0.74
CA LYS A 82 18.90 9.99 -1.01
C LYS A 82 18.54 10.85 0.20
N VAL A 83 17.47 10.53 0.93
CA VAL A 83 17.13 11.23 2.19
C VAL A 83 18.26 11.08 3.20
N ILE A 84 18.80 9.86 3.35
CA ILE A 84 19.90 9.58 4.30
C ILE A 84 21.16 10.39 3.98
N ASN A 85 21.45 10.57 2.69
CA ASN A 85 22.70 11.18 2.22
C ASN A 85 22.54 12.67 1.83
N MET A 86 21.41 13.32 2.14
CA MET A 86 21.23 14.73 1.81
C MET A 86 22.20 15.61 2.62
N PRO A 87 22.67 16.76 2.10
CA PRO A 87 23.66 17.61 2.79
C PRO A 87 23.24 17.99 4.21
N GLU A 88 21.94 18.28 4.39
CA GLU A 88 21.36 18.72 5.66
C GLU A 88 20.77 17.56 6.49
N ALA A 89 21.14 16.30 6.22
CA ALA A 89 20.53 15.12 6.88
C ALA A 89 20.62 15.16 8.42
N LYS A 90 21.64 15.83 8.95
CA LYS A 90 21.92 15.95 10.39
C LYS A 90 21.43 17.25 11.01
N SER A 91 20.75 18.12 10.25
CA SER A 91 20.17 19.34 10.79
C SER A 91 19.04 18.99 11.77
N ALA A 92 18.74 19.91 12.71
CA ALA A 92 17.68 19.70 13.69
C ALA A 92 16.31 19.43 13.03
N ASP A 93 16.05 20.03 11.87
CA ASP A 93 14.81 19.83 11.13
C ASP A 93 14.73 18.45 10.48
N ASN A 94 15.87 17.91 10.01
CA ASN A 94 15.90 16.69 9.21
C ASN A 94 16.27 15.43 9.99
N VAL A 95 16.89 15.55 11.16
CA VAL A 95 17.49 14.41 11.88
C VAL A 95 16.49 13.26 12.09
N HIS A 96 15.25 13.54 12.49
CA HIS A 96 14.23 12.53 12.69
C HIS A 96 13.74 11.89 11.38
N CYS A 97 13.67 12.67 10.31
CA CYS A 97 13.34 12.15 8.98
C CYS A 97 14.44 11.19 8.48
N THR A 98 15.70 11.57 8.70
CA THR A 98 16.89 10.75 8.39
C THR A 98 16.91 9.45 9.22
N GLU A 99 16.69 9.53 10.53
CA GLU A 99 16.63 8.36 11.43
C GLU A 99 15.53 7.38 11.01
N ASN A 100 14.36 7.90 10.63
CA ASN A 100 13.27 7.07 10.12
C ASN A 100 13.61 6.45 8.76
N ALA A 101 14.34 7.15 7.88
CA ALA A 101 14.76 6.61 6.60
C ALA A 101 15.77 5.47 6.78
N ILE A 102 16.69 5.60 7.74
CA ILE A 102 17.62 4.52 8.13
C ILE A 102 16.85 3.32 8.68
N SER A 103 15.85 3.56 9.53
CA SER A 103 15.05 2.50 10.16
C SER A 103 14.12 1.77 9.19
N ALA A 104 13.74 2.42 8.09
CA ALA A 104 12.87 1.84 7.06
C ALA A 104 13.61 0.90 6.09
N ILE A 105 14.94 0.96 6.05
CA ILE A 105 15.82 0.08 5.25
C ILE A 105 16.19 -1.15 6.08
#